data_AF-A0A6P2CQ53-F1
#
_entry.id   AF-A0A6P2CQ53-F1
#
_cell.length_a   1.000
_cell.length_b   1.000
_cell.length_c   1.000
_cell.angle_alpha   90.00
_cell.angle_beta   90.00
_cell.angle_gamma   90.00
#
_symmetry.space_group_name_H-M   'P 1'
#
loop_
_entity.id
_entity.type
_entity.pdbx_description
1 polymer ?
#
loop_
_entity_poly.entity_id
_entity_poly.type
_entity_poly.pdbx_seq_one_letter_code
_entity_poly.pdbx_strand_id
1 'polypeptide(L)'
;MSENEKIEFQTLASILKKLDISKATYYRRAKAWNINPSQREFTPEELKNLDSMPESSDNDHSDVASESIKTLSEQLKTKDEQIKQLHKLLDQQQTLSLDLQHKIDVKEQQYLEVSDTSDFVSEIDDLKEALQKEKSKGIFKKIFGK
;
A
#
# COMPACT_ATOMS: atom_id res chain seq x y z
N MET A 1 -30.66 -41.69 22.68
CA MET A 1 -30.72 -41.03 24.01
C MET A 1 -29.46 -41.42 24.75
N SER A 2 -28.80 -40.43 25.37
CA SER A 2 -27.56 -40.49 26.17
C SER A 2 -26.27 -40.01 25.47
N GLU A 3 -26.23 -38.76 25.02
CA GLU A 3 -24.99 -38.14 24.50
C GLU A 3 -24.71 -36.79 25.18
N ASN A 4 -24.62 -36.78 26.52
CA ASN A 4 -24.04 -35.65 27.27
C ASN A 4 -23.62 -36.03 28.69
N GLU A 5 -23.39 -37.32 28.97
CA GLU A 5 -22.89 -37.72 30.27
C GLU A 5 -21.38 -37.47 30.31
N LYS A 6 -21.00 -36.36 30.94
CA LYS A 6 -19.60 -36.02 31.17
C LYS A 6 -19.07 -36.82 32.35
N ILE A 7 -17.90 -37.40 32.20
CA ILE A 7 -17.17 -38.11 33.25
C ILE A 7 -16.16 -37.13 33.86
N GLU A 8 -16.31 -36.83 35.13
CA GLU A 8 -15.42 -35.94 35.87
C GLU A 8 -14.34 -36.73 36.62
N PHE A 9 -13.11 -36.21 36.59
CA PHE A 9 -11.97 -36.76 37.31
C PHE A 9 -11.37 -35.71 38.24
N GLN A 10 -11.21 -36.05 39.51
CA GLN A 10 -10.63 -35.14 40.51
C GLN A 10 -9.13 -34.86 40.26
N THR A 11 -8.39 -35.83 39.72
CA THR A 11 -6.94 -35.70 39.52
C THR A 11 -6.48 -36.27 38.18
N LEU A 12 -5.33 -35.80 37.71
CA LEU A 12 -4.66 -36.42 36.56
C LEU A 12 -4.36 -37.90 36.83
N ALA A 13 -3.98 -38.26 38.06
CA ALA A 13 -3.70 -39.65 38.43
C ALA A 13 -4.93 -40.57 38.24
N SER A 14 -6.14 -40.08 38.55
CA SER A 14 -7.37 -40.86 38.29
C SER A 14 -7.63 -41.07 36.80
N ILE A 15 -7.28 -40.10 35.95
CA ILE A 15 -7.40 -40.23 34.49
C ILE A 15 -6.40 -41.29 33.99
N LEU A 16 -5.13 -41.16 34.39
CA LEU A 16 -4.06 -42.09 33.97
C LEU A 16 -4.35 -43.53 34.41
N LYS A 17 -4.90 -43.71 35.62
CA LYS A 17 -5.30 -45.03 36.13
C LYS A 17 -6.51 -45.60 35.38
N LYS A 18 -7.45 -44.75 34.96
CA LYS A 18 -8.64 -45.18 34.20
C LYS A 18 -8.26 -45.67 32.80
N LEU A 19 -7.34 -44.97 32.14
CA LEU A 19 -6.88 -45.27 30.78
C LEU A 19 -5.70 -46.25 30.74
N ASP A 20 -5.15 -46.61 31.90
CA ASP A 20 -3.93 -47.43 32.06
C ASP A 20 -2.75 -46.95 31.21
N ILE A 21 -2.47 -45.64 31.24
CA ILE A 21 -1.40 -45.01 30.46
C ILE A 21 -0.45 -44.16 31.29
N SER A 22 0.77 -44.01 30.79
CA SER A 22 1.74 -43.08 31.36
C SER A 22 1.32 -41.61 31.14
N LYS A 23 1.81 -40.74 32.02
CA LYS A 23 1.65 -39.27 31.89
C LYS A 23 2.11 -38.77 30.51
N ALA A 24 3.26 -39.24 30.03
CA ALA A 24 3.80 -38.84 28.73
C ALA A 24 2.88 -39.25 27.57
N THR A 25 2.34 -40.48 27.62
CA THR A 25 1.37 -40.98 26.65
C THR A 25 0.10 -40.14 26.64
N TYR A 26 -0.41 -39.76 27.81
CA TYR A 26 -1.58 -38.90 27.95
C TYR A 26 -1.37 -37.53 27.27
N TYR A 27 -0.28 -36.81 27.56
CA TYR A 27 -0.03 -35.51 26.93
C TYR A 27 0.12 -35.62 25.40
N ARG A 28 0.77 -36.68 24.92
CA ARG A 28 0.92 -36.93 23.48
C ARG A 28 -0.43 -37.11 22.79
N ARG A 29 -1.31 -37.92 23.37
CA ARG A 29 -2.65 -38.19 22.83
C ARG A 29 -3.59 -36.99 22.98
N ALA A 30 -3.55 -36.31 24.12
CA ALA A 30 -4.33 -35.09 24.35
C ALA A 30 -3.98 -34.01 23.32
N LYS A 31 -2.69 -33.83 23.02
CA LYS A 31 -2.25 -32.93 21.94
C LYS A 31 -2.77 -33.37 20.57
N ALA A 32 -2.72 -34.67 20.27
CA ALA A 32 -3.15 -35.19 18.97
C ALA A 32 -4.66 -35.00 18.73
N TRP A 33 -5.47 -35.09 19.78
CA TRP A 33 -6.92 -34.91 19.73
C TRP A 33 -7.39 -33.49 20.06
N ASN A 34 -6.48 -32.54 20.21
CA ASN A 34 -6.77 -31.16 20.61
C ASN A 34 -7.56 -31.05 21.94
N ILE A 35 -7.30 -31.97 22.88
CA ILE A 35 -7.90 -32.01 24.22
C ILE A 35 -6.99 -31.23 25.18
N ASN A 36 -7.58 -30.37 26.01
CA ASN A 36 -6.81 -29.62 27.00
C ASN A 36 -6.26 -30.55 28.10
N PRO A 37 -4.94 -30.62 28.34
CA PRO A 37 -4.38 -31.53 29.35
C PRO A 37 -4.78 -31.22 30.81
N SER A 38 -5.26 -30.00 31.06
CA SER A 38 -5.79 -29.57 32.35
C SER A 38 -7.29 -29.85 32.51
N GLN A 39 -7.97 -30.28 31.44
CA GLN A 39 -9.37 -30.71 31.47
C GLN A 39 -9.57 -31.86 32.46
N ARG A 40 -10.70 -31.82 33.15
CA ARG A 40 -11.09 -32.83 34.14
C ARG A 40 -12.46 -33.44 33.86
N GLU A 41 -13.24 -32.86 32.94
CA GLU A 41 -14.49 -33.41 32.45
C GLU A 41 -14.28 -33.93 31.03
N PHE A 42 -14.67 -35.17 30.75
CA PHE A 42 -14.53 -35.76 29.42
C PHE A 42 -15.83 -36.39 28.99
N THR A 43 -16.15 -36.25 27.72
CA THR A 43 -17.16 -37.08 27.06
C THR A 43 -16.64 -38.51 26.89
N PRO A 44 -17.53 -39.51 26.73
CA PRO A 44 -17.12 -40.88 26.46
C PRO A 44 -16.24 -41.00 25.21
N GLU A 45 -16.51 -40.20 24.18
CA GLU A 45 -15.73 -40.17 22.95
C GLU A 45 -14.33 -39.58 23.16
N GLU A 46 -14.18 -38.50 23.94
CA GLU A 46 -12.85 -37.98 24.29
C GLU A 46 -12.01 -39.01 25.07
N LEU A 47 -12.63 -39.78 25.97
CA LEU A 47 -11.93 -40.84 26.70
C LEU A 47 -11.50 -41.98 25.78
N LYS A 48 -12.38 -42.40 24.87
CA LYS A 48 -12.08 -43.40 23.85
C LYS A 48 -10.95 -42.93 22.93
N ASN A 49 -10.95 -41.65 22.55
CA ASN A 49 -9.87 -41.03 21.79
C ASN A 49 -8.56 -41.00 22.60
N LEU A 50 -8.61 -40.81 23.91
CA LEU A 50 -7.41 -40.87 24.75
C LEU A 50 -6.87 -42.30 24.96
N ASP A 51 -7.67 -43.34 24.74
CA ASP A 51 -7.24 -44.74 24.79
C ASP A 51 -6.40 -45.16 23.58
N SER A 52 -6.60 -44.54 22.42
CA SER A 52 -5.86 -44.84 21.18
C SER A 52 -5.12 -43.63 20.62
N MET A 53 -3.89 -43.82 20.16
CA MET A 53 -3.23 -42.82 19.29
C MET A 53 -4.04 -42.74 17.99
N PRO A 54 -4.29 -41.55 17.41
CA PRO A 54 -4.79 -41.52 16.04
C PRO A 54 -3.81 -42.31 15.16
N GLU A 55 -4.34 -43.21 14.32
CA GLU A 55 -3.51 -43.83 13.29
C GLU A 55 -2.93 -42.69 12.44
N SER A 56 -1.61 -42.59 12.46
CA SER A 56 -0.77 -41.63 11.76
C SER A 56 -1.51 -40.77 10.73
N SER A 57 -1.82 -39.52 11.08
CA SER A 57 -1.89 -38.45 10.10
C SER A 57 -0.47 -37.96 9.79
N ASP A 58 0.44 -38.88 9.51
CA ASP A 58 1.76 -38.55 9.00
C ASP A 58 1.61 -38.30 7.49
N ASN A 59 1.94 -37.06 7.10
CA ASN A 59 2.25 -36.52 5.76
C ASN A 59 1.22 -35.69 4.96
N ASP A 60 -0.09 -35.86 5.05
CA ASP A 60 -0.95 -35.20 4.04
C ASP A 60 -1.14 -33.67 4.26
N HIS A 61 -1.02 -33.19 5.50
CA HIS A 61 -1.12 -31.76 5.80
C HIS A 61 0.19 -30.97 5.63
N SER A 62 1.34 -31.65 5.55
CA SER A 62 2.64 -30.96 5.45
C SER A 62 2.94 -30.52 4.01
N ASP A 63 2.56 -31.34 3.02
CA ASP A 63 2.78 -31.03 1.61
C ASP A 63 1.84 -29.92 1.13
N VAL A 64 0.56 -29.95 1.50
CA VAL A 64 -0.41 -28.89 1.15
C VAL A 64 -0.03 -27.55 1.79
N ALA A 65 0.43 -27.55 3.05
CA ALA A 65 0.93 -26.33 3.69
C ALA A 65 2.22 -25.83 3.02
N SER A 66 3.13 -26.72 2.62
CA SER A 66 4.37 -26.39 1.93
C SER A 66 4.11 -25.78 0.54
N GLU A 67 3.20 -26.36 -0.25
CA GLU A 67 2.80 -25.82 -1.54
C GLU A 67 2.07 -24.48 -1.40
N SER A 68 1.20 -24.34 -0.40
CA SER A 68 0.54 -23.07 -0.10
C SER A 68 1.54 -21.97 0.28
N ILE A 69 2.58 -22.31 1.05
CA ILE A 69 3.64 -21.36 1.41
C ILE A 69 4.48 -20.96 0.19
N LYS A 70 4.82 -21.92 -0.69
CA LYS A 70 5.55 -21.64 -1.93
C LYS A 70 4.76 -20.71 -2.85
N THR A 71 3.49 -21.02 -3.10
CA THR A 71 2.61 -20.20 -3.95
C THR A 71 2.42 -18.80 -3.39
N LEU A 72 2.22 -18.66 -2.07
CA LEU A 72 2.15 -17.34 -1.41
C LEU A 72 3.48 -16.58 -1.55
N SER A 73 4.63 -17.25 -1.41
CA SER A 73 5.94 -16.60 -1.59
C SER A 73 6.16 -16.10 -3.01
N GLU A 74 5.76 -16.86 -4.02
CA GLU A 74 5.83 -16.46 -5.43
C GLU A 74 4.90 -15.28 -5.74
N GLN A 75 3.68 -15.31 -5.20
CA GLN A 75 2.75 -14.19 -5.31
C GLN A 75 3.32 -12.92 -4.67
N LEU A 76 3.94 -13.04 -3.50
CA LEU A 76 4.53 -11.91 -2.77
C LEU A 76 5.69 -11.31 -3.55
N LYS A 77 6.59 -12.13 -4.11
CA LYS A 77 7.65 -11.67 -5.03
C LYS A 77 7.11 -10.94 -6.25
N THR A 78 6.03 -11.46 -6.84
CA THR A 78 5.40 -10.84 -8.02
C THR A 78 4.80 -9.49 -7.65
N LYS A 79 4.12 -9.39 -6.51
CA LYS A 79 3.56 -8.14 -5.99
C LYS A 79 4.65 -7.11 -5.68
N ASP A 80 5.76 -7.52 -5.07
CA ASP A 80 6.89 -6.64 -4.81
C ASP A 80 7.50 -6.08 -6.10
N GLU A 81 7.62 -6.90 -7.15
CA GLU A 81 8.11 -6.44 -8.44
C GLU A 81 7.15 -5.46 -9.11
N GLN A 82 5.84 -5.71 -9.02
CA GLN A 82 4.81 -4.76 -9.48
C GLN A 82 4.90 -3.43 -8.74
N ILE A 83 5.10 -3.45 -7.42
CA ILE A 83 5.27 -2.24 -6.60
C ILE A 83 6.50 -1.45 -7.06
N LYS A 84 7.65 -2.10 -7.29
CA LYS A 84 8.85 -1.44 -7.82
C LYS A 84 8.62 -0.78 -9.18
N GLN A 85 7.90 -1.46 -10.08
CA GLN A 85 7.58 -0.91 -11.40
C GLN A 85 6.66 0.31 -11.29
N LEU A 86 5.67 0.27 -10.40
CA LEU A 86 4.79 1.40 -10.14
C LEU A 86 5.55 2.59 -9.55
N HIS A 87 6.47 2.37 -8.61
CA HIS A 87 7.34 3.45 -8.10
C HIS A 87 8.17 4.08 -9.21
N LYS A 88 8.79 3.27 -10.08
CA LYS A 88 9.57 3.79 -11.21
C LYS A 88 8.72 4.64 -12.16
N LEU A 89 7.50 4.21 -12.45
CA LEU A 89 6.57 4.98 -13.29
C LEU A 89 6.15 6.29 -12.63
N LEU A 90 5.91 6.27 -11.32
CA LEU A 90 5.58 7.47 -10.55
C LEU A 90 6.74 8.48 -10.57
N ASP A 91 7.97 8.03 -10.37
CA ASP A 91 9.17 8.87 -10.43
C ASP A 91 9.35 9.49 -11.83
N GLN A 92 9.11 8.70 -12.89
CA GLN A 92 9.12 9.19 -14.27
C GLN A 92 8.05 10.26 -14.50
N GLN A 93 6.84 10.04 -13.99
CA GLN A 93 5.74 11.00 -14.12
C GLN A 93 6.06 12.31 -13.39
N GLN A 94 6.59 12.23 -12.15
CA GLN A 94 6.99 13.41 -11.39
C GLN A 94 8.08 14.21 -12.11
N THR A 95 9.07 13.52 -12.67
CA THR A 95 10.14 14.15 -13.45
C THR A 95 9.60 14.87 -14.68
N LEU A 96 8.70 14.24 -15.43
CA LEU A 96 8.07 14.86 -16.61
C LEU A 96 7.19 16.05 -16.22
N SER A 97 6.46 15.98 -15.10
CA SER A 97 5.66 17.10 -14.61
C SER A 97 6.54 18.31 -14.23
N LEU A 98 7.69 18.08 -13.60
CA LEU A 98 8.64 19.14 -13.28
C LEU A 98 9.25 19.76 -14.55
N ASP A 99 9.62 18.95 -15.55
CA ASP A 99 10.13 19.43 -16.84
C ASP A 99 9.08 20.27 -17.59
N LEU A 100 7.82 19.84 -17.58
CA LEU A 100 6.72 20.60 -18.17
C LEU A 100 6.48 21.93 -17.45
N GLN A 101 6.48 21.92 -16.11
CA GLN A 101 6.34 23.15 -15.33
C GLN A 101 7.47 24.13 -15.64
N HIS A 102 8.72 23.64 -15.67
CA HIS A 102 9.86 24.48 -16.01
C HIS A 102 9.76 25.09 -17.41
N LYS A 103 9.31 24.31 -18.41
CA LYS A 103 9.08 24.81 -19.78
C LYS A 103 7.99 25.87 -19.85
N ILE A 104 6.94 25.74 -19.04
CA ILE A 104 5.89 26.74 -18.93
C ILE A 104 6.47 28.02 -18.32
N ASP A 105 7.18 27.92 -17.20
CA ASP A 105 7.77 29.07 -16.51
C ASP A 105 8.74 29.84 -17.43
N VAL A 106 9.59 29.14 -18.19
CA VAL A 106 10.51 29.76 -19.16
C VAL A 106 9.74 30.47 -20.28
N LYS A 107 8.67 29.87 -20.79
CA LYS A 107 7.85 30.52 -21.81
C LYS A 107 7.11 31.74 -21.27
N GLU A 108 6.59 31.67 -20.05
CA GLU A 108 5.93 32.81 -19.40
C GLU A 108 6.90 33.99 -19.22
N GLN A 109 8.15 33.71 -18.80
CA GLN A 109 9.21 34.73 -18.74
C GLN A 109 9.49 35.35 -20.11
N GLN A 110 9.63 34.54 -21.16
CA GLN A 110 9.83 35.05 -22.53
C GLN A 110 8.64 35.90 -23.01
N TYR A 111 7.40 35.52 -22.69
CA TYR A 111 6.23 36.32 -23.03
C TYR A 111 6.21 37.65 -22.29
N LEU A 112 6.62 37.69 -21.01
CA LEU A 112 6.73 38.93 -20.24
C LEU A 112 7.81 39.85 -20.82
N GLU A 113 8.99 39.31 -21.18
CA GLU A 113 10.07 40.08 -21.80
C GLU A 113 9.68 40.65 -23.18
N VAL A 114 8.95 39.89 -24.00
CA VAL A 114 8.46 40.36 -25.31
C VAL A 114 7.27 41.32 -25.16
N SER A 115 6.48 41.18 -24.09
CA SER A 115 5.34 42.07 -23.77
C SER A 115 5.78 43.40 -23.16
N ASP A 116 7.02 43.53 -22.69
CA ASP A 116 7.64 44.79 -22.28
C ASP A 116 7.89 45.68 -23.53
N THR A 117 6.77 46.08 -24.12
CA THR A 117 6.67 47.00 -25.26
C THR A 117 6.64 48.46 -24.79
N SER A 118 6.92 48.71 -23.50
CA SER A 118 6.92 50.07 -22.92
C SER A 118 7.86 51.00 -23.67
N ASP A 119 9.00 50.47 -24.13
CA ASP A 119 9.98 51.24 -24.88
C ASP A 119 9.42 51.66 -26.25
N PHE A 120 8.72 50.77 -26.96
CA PHE A 120 8.05 51.11 -28.21
C PHE A 120 6.87 52.06 -28.05
N VAL A 121 6.12 51.93 -26.95
CA VAL A 121 5.00 52.84 -26.63
C VAL A 121 5.53 54.25 -26.34
N SER A 122 6.62 54.37 -25.60
CA SER A 122 7.27 55.67 -25.34
C SER A 122 7.79 56.33 -26.62
N GLU A 123 8.38 55.56 -27.53
CA GLU A 123 8.88 56.07 -28.82
C GLU A 123 7.73 56.54 -29.73
N ILE A 124 6.58 55.87 -29.70
CA ILE A 124 5.38 56.29 -30.43
C ILE A 124 4.80 57.61 -29.87
N ASP A 125 4.76 57.76 -28.54
CA ASP A 125 4.27 58.98 -27.90
C ASP A 125 5.19 60.17 -28.18
N ASP A 126 6.51 59.98 -28.12
CA ASP A 126 7.51 61.00 -28.47
C ASP A 126 7.38 61.44 -29.94
N LEU A 127 7.23 60.49 -30.87
CA LEU A 127 7.01 60.78 -32.29
C LEU A 127 5.70 61.55 -32.54
N LYS A 128 4.64 61.21 -31.80
CA LYS A 128 3.35 61.89 -31.90
C LYS A 128 3.43 63.33 -31.39
N GLU A 129 4.16 63.57 -30.30
CA GLU A 129 4.39 64.91 -29.77
C GLU A 129 5.25 65.75 -30.73
N ALA A 130 6.31 65.16 -31.31
CA ALA A 130 7.15 65.81 -32.31
C ALA A 130 6.33 66.23 -33.56
N LEU A 131 5.45 65.35 -34.04
CA LEU A 131 4.59 65.62 -35.20
C LEU A 131 3.55 66.72 -34.92
N GLN A 132 3.00 66.79 -33.71
CA GLN A 132 2.12 67.91 -33.31
C GLN A 132 2.88 69.24 -33.20
N LYS A 133 4.09 69.23 -32.66
CA LYS A 133 4.96 70.41 -32.61
C LYS A 133 5.36 70.89 -34.01
N GLU A 134 5.60 69.99 -34.95
CA GLU A 134 5.89 70.36 -36.34
C GLU A 134 4.66 70.94 -37.06
N LYS A 135 3.50 70.29 -36.94
CA LYS A 135 2.24 70.80 -37.52
C LYS A 135 1.88 72.18 -37.00
N SER A 136 1.99 72.40 -35.69
CA SER A 136 1.75 73.71 -35.08
C SER A 136 2.74 74.75 -35.59
N LYS A 137 4.05 74.45 -35.68
CA LYS A 137 5.05 75.36 -36.29
C LYS A 137 4.72 75.72 -37.75
N GLY A 138 4.28 74.76 -38.56
CA GLY A 138 3.85 75.01 -39.94
C GLY A 138 2.61 75.90 -40.03
N ILE A 139 1.66 75.71 -39.10
CA ILE A 139 0.45 76.54 -38.98
C ILE A 139 0.80 77.95 -38.49
N PHE A 140 1.65 78.09 -37.47
CA PHE A 140 2.11 79.40 -36.97
C PHE A 140 2.90 80.17 -38.04
N LYS A 141 3.79 79.50 -38.79
CA LYS A 141 4.51 80.12 -39.92
C LYS A 141 3.57 80.58 -41.03
N LYS A 142 2.45 79.89 -41.25
CA LYS A 142 1.45 80.24 -42.27
C LYS A 142 0.51 81.38 -41.83
N ILE A 143 0.26 81.52 -40.52
CA ILE A 143 -0.65 82.52 -39.95
C ILE A 143 0.08 83.82 -39.57
N PHE A 144 1.31 83.73 -39.08
CA PHE A 144 2.06 84.89 -38.56
C PHE A 144 3.34 85.22 -39.36
N GLY A 145 3.68 84.42 -40.38
CA GLY A 145 4.83 84.66 -41.25
C GLY A 145 4.48 85.59 -42.42
N LYS A 146 4.39 86.89 -42.14
CA LYS A 146 4.54 87.97 -43.14
C LYS A 146 5.59 88.94 -42.64
#